data_AF-A0A957EZE2-F1
#
_entry.id   AF-A0A957EZE2-F1
#
_cell.length_a   1.000
_cell.length_b   1.000
_cell.length_c   1.000
_cell.angle_alpha   90.00
_cell.angle_beta   90.00
_cell.angle_gamma   90.00
#
_symmetry.space_group_name_H-M   'P 1'
#
loop_
_entity.id
_entity.type
_entity.pdbx_description
1 polymer ?
#
loop_
_entity_poly.entity_id
_entity_poly.type
_entity_poly.pdbx_seq_one_letter_code
_entity_poly.pdbx_strand_id
1 'polypeptide(L)'
;IAAHLEACAAEKSPAVADALEAEAGYFANNQTRMAYQEQQLAGYPIGSGMVESGCKQFKARFDGPGMRWSRSGAERLLPIRAAVMSQGFDAAWEQAYHLPLN
;
A
#
# COMPACT_ATOMS: atom_id res chain seq x y z
N ILE A 1 -21.84 -0.04 9.28
CA ILE A 1 -21.57 -0.51 7.90
C ILE A 1 -21.96 -1.97 7.78
N ALA A 2 -21.29 -2.92 8.46
CA ALA A 2 -21.62 -4.36 8.40
C ALA A 2 -23.12 -4.67 8.59
N ALA A 3 -23.72 -4.25 9.71
CA ALA A 3 -25.16 -4.45 9.97
C ALA A 3 -26.09 -3.81 8.92
N HIS A 4 -25.66 -2.72 8.27
CA HIS A 4 -26.44 -2.10 7.20
C HIS A 4 -26.37 -2.93 5.91
N LEU A 5 -25.20 -3.49 5.59
CA LEU A 5 -25.01 -4.37 4.44
C LEU A 5 -25.80 -5.68 4.60
N GLU A 6 -25.81 -6.26 5.81
CA GLU A 6 -26.63 -7.44 6.15
C GLU A 6 -28.13 -7.15 5.97
N ALA A 7 -28.61 -6.01 6.48
CA ALA A 7 -30.00 -5.60 6.29
C ALA A 7 -30.36 -5.42 4.80
N CYS A 8 -29.45 -4.84 4.01
CA CYS A 8 -29.66 -4.71 2.57
C CYS A 8 -29.65 -6.07 1.86
N ALA A 9 -28.86 -7.05 2.30
CA ALA A 9 -28.78 -8.38 1.68
C ALA A 9 -30.14 -9.09 1.66
N ALA A 10 -30.92 -8.96 2.74
CA ALA A 10 -32.23 -9.58 2.89
C ALA A 10 -33.27 -9.16 1.81
N GLU A 11 -33.06 -8.02 1.15
CA GLU A 11 -33.98 -7.45 0.15
C GLU A 11 -33.53 -7.69 -1.30
N LYS A 12 -32.37 -8.34 -1.52
CA LYS A 12 -31.76 -8.47 -2.85
C LYS A 12 -31.85 -9.88 -3.42
N SER A 13 -31.51 -10.00 -4.70
CA SER A 13 -31.40 -11.31 -5.34
C SER A 13 -30.27 -12.13 -4.69
N PRO A 14 -30.32 -13.48 -4.76
CA PRO A 14 -29.36 -14.33 -4.07
C PRO A 14 -27.89 -13.97 -4.34
N ALA A 15 -27.52 -13.76 -5.60
CA ALA A 15 -26.14 -13.41 -5.96
C ALA A 15 -25.67 -12.05 -5.39
N VAL A 16 -26.60 -11.09 -5.22
CA VAL A 16 -26.28 -9.79 -4.62
C VAL A 16 -26.28 -9.88 -3.10
N ALA A 17 -27.16 -10.68 -2.51
CA ALA A 17 -27.18 -10.95 -1.08
C ALA A 17 -25.86 -11.60 -0.64
N ASP A 18 -25.40 -12.64 -1.35
CA ASP A 18 -24.13 -13.32 -1.08
C ASP A 18 -22.94 -12.35 -1.09
N ALA A 19 -22.89 -11.44 -2.07
CA ALA A 19 -21.85 -10.42 -2.16
C ALA A 19 -21.91 -9.42 -1.00
N LEU A 20 -23.12 -8.98 -0.62
CA LEU A 20 -23.32 -8.05 0.50
C LEU A 20 -22.97 -8.68 1.84
N GLU A 21 -23.29 -9.96 2.04
CA GLU A 21 -22.91 -10.72 3.24
C GLU A 21 -21.38 -10.89 3.33
N ALA A 22 -20.71 -11.16 2.20
CA ALA A 22 -19.25 -11.24 2.17
C ALA A 22 -18.59 -9.91 2.54
N GLU A 23 -19.07 -8.79 1.98
CA GLU A 23 -18.60 -7.45 2.33
C GLU A 23 -18.91 -7.08 3.79
N ALA A 24 -20.10 -7.41 4.28
CA ALA A 24 -20.47 -7.21 5.68
C ALA A 24 -19.49 -7.95 6.62
N GLY A 25 -19.19 -9.21 6.30
CA GLY A 25 -18.21 -10.02 7.02
C GLY A 25 -16.81 -9.39 6.98
N TYR A 26 -16.38 -8.85 5.84
CA TYR A 26 -15.11 -8.12 5.74
C TYR A 26 -15.06 -6.91 6.69
N PHE A 27 -16.11 -6.07 6.68
CA PHE A 27 -16.18 -4.89 7.55
C PHE A 27 -16.25 -5.24 9.04
N ALA A 28 -16.99 -6.30 9.39
CA ALA A 28 -17.06 -6.79 10.77
C ALA A 28 -15.68 -7.29 11.25
N ASN A 29 -15.03 -8.13 10.45
CA ASN A 29 -13.72 -8.71 10.79
C ASN A 29 -12.60 -7.67 10.90
N ASN A 30 -12.69 -6.57 10.14
CA ASN A 30 -11.69 -5.51 10.13
C ASN A 30 -12.06 -4.28 10.96
N GLN A 31 -13.12 -4.34 11.78
CA GLN A 31 -13.61 -3.19 12.56
C GLN A 31 -12.52 -2.52 13.39
N THR A 32 -11.62 -3.30 14.01
CA THR A 32 -10.51 -2.79 14.83
C THR A 32 -9.50 -1.96 14.04
N ARG A 33 -9.42 -2.15 12.71
CA ARG A 33 -8.55 -1.39 11.80
C ARG A 33 -9.21 -0.13 11.25
N MET A 34 -10.51 0.07 11.52
CA MET A 34 -11.31 1.18 11.00
C MET A 34 -11.55 2.28 12.03
N ALA A 35 -10.64 2.48 12.97
CA ALA A 35 -10.67 3.59 13.95
C ALA A 35 -10.35 4.94 13.27
N TYR A 36 -11.00 5.23 12.13
CA TYR A 36 -10.69 6.37 11.27
C TYR A 36 -10.86 7.70 12.00
N GLN A 37 -11.86 7.83 12.87
CA GLN A 37 -12.08 9.05 13.63
C GLN A 37 -10.93 9.32 14.61
N GLU A 38 -10.50 8.32 15.38
CA GLU A 38 -9.36 8.44 16.30
C GLU A 38 -8.08 8.73 15.54
N GLN A 39 -7.86 8.04 14.42
CA GLN A 39 -6.70 8.27 13.55
C GLN A 39 -6.70 9.67 12.95
N GLN A 40 -7.88 10.20 12.57
CA GLN A 40 -8.02 11.57 12.09
C GLN A 40 -7.63 12.58 13.17
N LEU A 41 -8.15 12.40 14.39
CA LEU A 41 -7.87 13.26 15.53
C LEU A 41 -6.41 13.21 15.95
N ALA A 42 -5.76 12.05 15.79
CA ALA A 42 -4.31 11.88 16.00
C ALA A 42 -3.45 12.44 14.85
N GLY A 43 -4.06 12.97 13.77
CA GLY A 43 -3.35 13.56 12.64
C GLY A 43 -2.76 12.55 11.65
N TYR A 44 -3.16 11.27 11.73
CA TYR A 44 -2.71 10.26 10.78
C TYR A 44 -3.40 10.43 9.41
N PRO A 45 -2.68 10.13 8.31
CA PRO A 45 -3.30 10.08 6.99
C PRO A 45 -4.26 8.90 6.89
N ILE A 46 -5.52 9.18 6.53
CA ILE A 46 -6.58 8.15 6.41
C ILE A 46 -6.68 7.61 4.97
N GLY A 47 -6.20 8.36 3.99
CA GLY A 47 -6.24 7.99 2.57
C GLY A 47 -4.99 7.24 2.10
N SER A 48 -5.17 6.30 1.17
CA SER A 48 -4.08 5.58 0.51
C SER A 48 -3.31 6.42 -0.52
N GLY A 49 -3.80 7.61 -0.88
CA GLY A 49 -3.29 8.38 -2.02
C GLY A 49 -1.79 8.70 -1.97
N MET A 50 -1.24 9.01 -0.80
CA MET A 50 0.21 9.24 -0.66
C MET A 50 1.01 7.96 -0.92
N VAL A 51 0.53 6.82 -0.41
CA VAL A 51 1.17 5.52 -0.60
C VAL A 51 1.08 5.09 -2.07
N GLU A 52 -0.11 5.20 -2.68
CA GLU A 52 -0.32 4.85 -4.09
C GLU A 52 0.50 5.74 -5.03
N SER A 53 0.59 7.04 -4.75
CA SER A 53 1.45 7.97 -5.48
C SER A 53 2.91 7.54 -5.39
N GLY A 54 3.39 7.21 -4.19
CA GLY A 54 4.73 6.66 -3.98
C GLY A 54 4.96 5.39 -4.80
N CYS A 55 4.06 4.42 -4.72
CA CYS A 55 4.15 3.18 -5.51
C CYS A 55 4.20 3.45 -7.02
N LYS A 56 3.39 4.38 -7.55
CA LYS A 56 3.43 4.76 -8.97
C LYS A 56 4.80 5.30 -9.39
N GLN A 57 5.41 6.15 -8.57
CA GLN A 57 6.74 6.70 -8.82
C GLN A 57 7.84 5.64 -8.77
N PHE A 58 7.73 4.64 -7.88
CA PHE A 58 8.62 3.48 -7.88
C PHE A 58 8.44 2.62 -9.14
N LYS A 59 7.19 2.28 -9.47
CA LYS A 59 6.84 1.43 -10.61
C LYS A 59 7.38 1.96 -11.93
N ALA A 60 7.44 3.28 -12.12
CA ALA A 60 7.99 3.91 -13.32
C ALA A 60 9.41 3.41 -13.68
N ARG A 61 10.20 2.97 -12.68
CA ARG A 61 11.56 2.44 -12.89
C ARG A 61 11.61 0.94 -13.21
N PHE A 62 10.57 0.19 -12.85
CA PHE A 62 10.56 -1.28 -12.86
C PHE A 62 9.55 -1.90 -13.82
N ASP A 63 8.51 -1.16 -14.21
CA ASP A 63 7.34 -1.65 -14.98
C ASP A 63 7.20 -0.93 -16.33
N GLY A 64 8.32 -0.43 -16.88
CA GLY A 64 8.35 0.21 -18.20
C GLY A 64 8.39 -0.82 -19.35
N PRO A 65 8.04 -0.42 -20.58
CA PRO A 65 8.08 -1.32 -21.74
C PRO A 65 9.44 -2.00 -21.93
N GLY A 66 9.42 -3.32 -22.08
CA GLY A 66 10.63 -4.13 -22.31
C GLY A 66 11.51 -4.34 -21.06
N MET A 67 11.16 -3.78 -19.90
CA MET A 67 11.92 -4.01 -18.67
C MET A 67 11.68 -5.43 -18.14
N ARG A 68 12.78 -6.13 -17.85
CA ARG A 68 12.77 -7.43 -17.17
C ARG A 68 13.81 -7.42 -16.07
N TRP A 69 13.41 -7.86 -14.90
CA TRP A 69 14.25 -7.90 -13.72
C TRP A 69 14.25 -9.30 -13.13
N SER A 70 15.42 -9.80 -12.76
CA SER A 70 15.47 -10.87 -11.76
C SER A 70 15.03 -10.30 -10.41
N ARG A 71 14.47 -11.15 -9.54
CA ARG A 71 14.11 -10.76 -8.17
C ARG A 71 15.27 -10.08 -7.45
N SER A 72 16.45 -10.71 -7.47
CA SER A 72 17.66 -10.19 -6.83
C SER A 72 18.14 -8.88 -7.45
N GLY A 73 17.98 -8.69 -8.77
CA GLY A 73 18.32 -7.44 -9.44
C GLY A 73 17.40 -6.29 -9.04
N ALA A 74 16.09 -6.55 -8.98
CA ALA A 74 15.12 -5.56 -8.51
C ALA A 74 15.36 -5.18 -7.04
N GLU A 75 15.56 -6.16 -6.16
CA GLU A 75 15.80 -5.97 -4.73
C GLU A 75 17.03 -5.10 -4.45
N ARG A 76 18.11 -5.25 -5.23
CA ARG A 76 19.32 -4.40 -5.13
C ARG A 76 19.09 -2.96 -5.59
N LEU A 77 18.16 -2.73 -6.53
CA LEU A 77 17.87 -1.41 -7.06
C LEU A 77 16.83 -0.64 -6.25
N LEU A 78 15.94 -1.33 -5.53
CA LEU A 78 14.94 -0.70 -4.64
C LEU A 78 15.54 0.32 -3.67
N PRO A 79 16.61 0.03 -2.89
CA PRO A 79 17.20 1.01 -1.97
C PRO A 79 17.81 2.21 -2.71
N ILE A 80 18.43 1.99 -3.87
CA ILE A 80 18.96 3.08 -4.71
C ILE A 80 17.82 3.98 -5.19
N ARG A 81 16.73 3.40 -5.70
CA ARG A 81 15.57 4.17 -6.15
C ARG A 81 14.92 4.94 -5.00
N ALA A 82 14.83 4.34 -3.82
CA ALA A 82 14.31 4.99 -2.62
C ALA A 82 15.17 6.21 -2.24
N ALA A 83 16.49 6.07 -2.22
CA ALA A 83 17.41 7.16 -1.90
C ALA A 83 17.33 8.31 -2.92
N VAL A 84 17.20 7.99 -4.22
CA VAL A 84 16.99 9.01 -5.26
C VAL A 84 15.66 9.74 -5.05
N MET A 85 14.57 9.02 -4.76
CA MET A 85 13.25 9.63 -4.57
C MET A 85 13.14 10.47 -3.30
N SER A 86 13.87 10.10 -2.24
CA SER A 86 13.94 10.86 -0.99
C SER A 86 14.96 11.99 -1.01
N GLN A 87 15.66 12.21 -2.14
CA GLN A 87 16.80 13.15 -2.25
C GLN A 87 17.95 12.82 -1.28
N GLY A 88 18.01 11.59 -0.77
CA GLY A 88 19.05 11.11 0.14
C GLY A 88 20.14 10.30 -0.53
N PHE A 89 20.21 10.30 -1.87
CA PHE A 89 21.17 9.49 -2.62
C PHE A 89 22.62 9.80 -2.23
N ASP A 90 23.01 11.06 -2.19
CA ASP A 90 24.40 11.46 -1.89
C ASP A 90 24.83 10.99 -0.49
N ALA A 91 23.96 11.16 0.51
CA ALA A 91 24.21 10.71 1.88
C ALA A 91 24.29 9.17 1.97
N ALA A 92 23.40 8.46 1.29
CA ALA A 92 23.42 7.00 1.24
C ALA A 92 24.67 6.47 0.50
N TRP A 93 25.11 7.19 -0.53
CA TRP A 93 26.30 6.88 -1.31
C TRP A 93 27.56 7.07 -0.49
N GLU A 94 27.72 8.21 0.19
CA GLU A 94 28.85 8.47 1.08
C GLU A 94 28.99 7.38 2.16
N GLN A 95 27.89 7.00 2.80
CA GLN A 95 27.88 5.90 3.78
C GLN A 95 28.35 4.58 3.16
N ALA A 96 27.87 4.23 1.96
CA ALA A 96 28.27 3.01 1.28
C ALA A 96 29.76 2.98 0.90
N TYR A 97 30.34 4.15 0.56
CA TYR A 97 31.75 4.29 0.20
C TYR A 97 32.70 4.13 1.39
N HIS A 98 32.23 4.45 2.60
CA HIS A 98 33.00 4.32 3.84
C HIS A 98 32.79 2.98 4.55
N LEU A 99 31.99 2.07 4.00
CA LEU A 99 31.92 0.71 4.50
C LEU A 99 33.27 0.02 4.29
N PRO A 100 33.82 -0.69 5.31
CA PRO A 100 35.00 -1.50 5.11
C PRO A 100 34.72 -2.50 3.99
N LEU A 101 35.62 -2.59 3.01
CA LEU A 101 35.57 -3.64 2.01
C LEU A 101 35.70 -4.98 2.75
N ASN A 102 34.66 -5.80 2.62
CA ASN A 102 34.62 -7.16 3.15
C ASN A 102 35.82 -7.98 2.68
#